data_AF-M0CS63-F1
#
_entry.id   AF-M0CS63-F1
#
_cell.length_a   1.000
_cell.length_b   1.000
_cell.length_c   1.000
_cell.angle_alpha   90.00
_cell.angle_beta   90.00
_cell.angle_gamma   90.00
#
_symmetry.space_group_name_H-M   'P 1'
#
loop_
_entity.id
_entity.type
_entity.pdbx_description
1 polymer ?
#
loop_
_entity_poly.entity_id
_entity_poly.type
_entity_poly.pdbx_seq_one_letter_code
_entity_poly.pdbx_strand_id
1 'polypeptide(L)'
;MSTERSLGEEKDGRSAKPVVLVVDDDEDLADTCEYWLRDDYDVRVAYGGEDALNQIDETVDVVLLDRRMPNLSGDDVLEALRDRGLDCHVAMMTAVEPDTDIVDMPFDDYLVKPVTKTDVREAVDELVVRSDFDEEVREFFALESTQEALKTRDVDDLRDPAVLNELREQVETVRRGQADEIEKRQRQLDRLHHINDLLRKVDRALVDATTREEIEETVCESLASFDAYAAAWVARYSDAVDAVTCRTSAGVAPPQLNGTADAVTPVVRSALQERQVQLVDEVSAEHFAAVFETNGTAPPDLDRESLSAVVVPVTYRDTAYGALVIYTDRADSLDEDDRTVFEELGATIGHGINAAESKRLLYSDTAVELEFSHEDRDDLFVDLSATVDCRVTLQGFSPAADGGISCYVSTEGADTEAVLEYLTTHDSVESARTITDGPEESMFEVRITGSTVLGPLIEFGASVNTLTATNGDGSLAVTVSPDADLRVLSDTVQSAFPAIEVVAKREVEQSVQSTETFKRELEDKLTSRQHDVLETAFVSGYFDWPRGSTAEEVAESLGISAPTFHEHLRSGERKLMETFFEETTETATTEKRRVTNN
;
A
#
# COMPACT_ATOMS: atom_id res chain seq x y z
N MET A 1 39.93 -41.83 5.12
CA MET A 1 38.80 -42.44 4.39
C MET A 1 37.55 -41.89 5.07
N SER A 2 37.27 -40.59 4.96
CA SER A 2 36.88 -39.86 3.73
C SER A 2 35.60 -40.46 3.16
N THR A 3 34.47 -39.99 3.69
CA THR A 3 33.28 -39.70 2.88
C THR A 3 32.63 -38.46 3.49
N GLU A 4 33.12 -37.29 3.08
CA GLU A 4 32.36 -36.05 3.12
C GLU A 4 31.09 -36.29 2.30
N ARG A 5 29.92 -36.31 2.94
CA ARG A 5 28.66 -36.05 2.24
C ARG A 5 28.49 -34.54 2.25
N SER A 6 28.58 -33.98 1.05
CA SER A 6 28.38 -32.59 0.72
C SER A 6 27.18 -32.02 1.46
N LEU A 7 27.39 -30.91 2.17
CA LEU A 7 26.31 -30.00 2.50
C LEU A 7 25.58 -29.69 1.18
N GLY A 8 24.28 -29.98 1.15
CA GLY A 8 23.40 -29.53 0.08
C GLY A 8 23.44 -28.01 0.06
N GLU A 9 23.57 -27.48 -1.14
CA GLU A 9 23.62 -26.06 -1.45
C GLU A 9 22.48 -25.32 -0.75
N GLU A 10 22.83 -24.26 -0.03
CA GLU A 10 21.91 -23.22 0.40
C GLU A 10 21.02 -22.84 -0.81
N LYS A 11 19.69 -23.03 -0.71
CA LYS A 11 18.71 -22.45 -1.64
C LYS A 11 18.73 -20.93 -1.44
N ASP A 12 19.80 -20.30 -1.91
CA ASP A 12 20.00 -18.86 -1.99
C ASP A 12 19.18 -18.34 -3.19
N GLY A 13 18.13 -17.57 -2.91
CA GLY A 13 17.32 -16.87 -3.90
C GLY A 13 15.80 -17.08 -3.81
N ARG A 14 15.12 -16.51 -2.80
CA ARG A 14 13.66 -16.27 -2.88
C ARG A 14 13.38 -15.19 -3.94
N SER A 15 13.36 -15.60 -5.21
CA SER A 15 12.74 -14.83 -6.31
C SER A 15 11.84 -15.70 -7.20
N ALA A 16 11.47 -16.92 -6.76
CA ALA A 16 10.48 -17.75 -7.43
C ALA A 16 9.39 -18.14 -6.42
N LYS A 17 8.13 -18.00 -6.82
CA LYS A 17 6.97 -18.42 -6.01
C LYS A 17 7.02 -19.96 -5.81
N PRO A 18 6.66 -20.50 -4.63
CA PRO A 18 6.53 -21.93 -4.43
C PRO A 18 5.54 -22.53 -5.44
N VAL A 19 5.82 -23.75 -5.90
CA VAL A 19 5.03 -24.43 -6.92
C VAL A 19 4.03 -25.37 -6.25
N VAL A 20 2.74 -25.18 -6.55
CA VAL A 20 1.64 -25.99 -6.01
C VAL A 20 1.00 -26.78 -7.15
N LEU A 21 0.89 -28.11 -7.00
CA LEU A 21 0.17 -28.96 -7.93
C LEU A 21 -1.20 -29.32 -7.34
N VAL A 22 -2.27 -28.85 -7.98
CA VAL A 22 -3.65 -29.22 -7.66
C VAL A 22 -4.07 -30.41 -8.51
N VAL A 23 -4.52 -31.49 -7.87
CA VAL A 23 -4.91 -32.73 -8.54
C VAL A 23 -6.33 -33.11 -8.13
N ASP A 24 -7.29 -32.96 -9.04
CA ASP A 24 -8.71 -33.27 -8.77
C ASP A 24 -9.41 -33.65 -10.08
N ASP A 25 -10.26 -34.69 -10.08
CA ASP A 25 -11.03 -35.06 -11.28
C ASP A 25 -12.27 -34.16 -11.50
N ASP A 26 -12.65 -33.38 -10.49
CA ASP A 26 -13.60 -32.28 -10.63
C ASP A 26 -12.89 -31.02 -11.17
N GLU A 27 -12.99 -30.81 -12.50
CA GLU A 27 -12.36 -29.67 -13.19
C GLU A 27 -12.77 -28.33 -12.57
N ASP A 28 -14.03 -28.17 -12.15
CA ASP A 28 -14.53 -26.91 -11.56
C ASP A 28 -13.84 -26.64 -10.22
N LEU A 29 -13.64 -27.67 -9.39
CA LEU A 29 -12.96 -27.54 -8.10
C LEU A 29 -11.46 -27.30 -8.28
N ALA A 30 -10.81 -28.00 -9.22
CA ALA A 30 -9.39 -27.84 -9.53
C ALA A 30 -9.08 -26.41 -10.01
N ASP A 31 -9.86 -25.90 -10.96
CA ASP A 31 -9.74 -24.53 -11.48
C ASP A 31 -10.06 -23.49 -10.40
N THR A 32 -11.00 -23.79 -9.52
CA THR A 32 -11.32 -22.92 -8.38
C THR A 32 -10.15 -22.82 -7.40
N CYS A 33 -9.47 -23.93 -7.11
CA CYS A 33 -8.28 -23.94 -6.26
C CYS A 33 -7.10 -23.21 -6.92
N GLU A 34 -6.91 -23.35 -8.24
CA GLU A 34 -5.94 -22.54 -9.01
C GLU A 34 -6.21 -21.06 -8.85
N TYR A 35 -7.46 -20.64 -9.08
CA TYR A 35 -7.87 -19.26 -8.95
C TYR A 35 -7.65 -18.72 -7.53
N TRP A 36 -7.82 -19.56 -6.52
CA TRP A 36 -7.59 -19.20 -5.13
C TRP A 36 -6.12 -19.03 -4.77
N LEU A 37 -5.19 -19.68 -5.48
CA LEU A 37 -3.78 -19.77 -5.10
C LEU A 37 -2.83 -18.94 -6.00
N ARG A 38 -3.21 -18.67 -7.25
CA ARG A 38 -2.35 -18.02 -8.27
C ARG A 38 -1.74 -16.67 -7.90
N ASP A 39 -2.36 -15.95 -6.96
CA ASP A 39 -1.87 -14.64 -6.52
C ASP A 39 -0.52 -14.77 -5.79
N ASP A 40 -0.32 -15.86 -5.05
CA ASP A 40 0.85 -16.08 -4.18
C ASP A 40 1.76 -17.23 -4.67
N TYR A 41 1.19 -18.19 -5.41
CA TYR A 41 1.85 -19.43 -5.81
C TYR A 41 1.94 -19.60 -7.33
N ASP A 42 2.90 -20.39 -7.80
CA ASP A 42 2.90 -20.91 -9.17
C ASP A 42 2.10 -22.22 -9.20
N VAL A 43 0.91 -22.18 -9.78
CA VAL A 43 -0.06 -23.27 -9.65
C VAL A 43 -0.14 -24.09 -10.93
N ARG A 44 0.04 -25.40 -10.79
CA ARG A 44 -0.19 -26.40 -11.83
C ARG A 44 -1.48 -27.15 -11.52
N VAL A 45 -2.23 -27.52 -12.55
CA VAL A 45 -3.49 -28.24 -12.41
C VAL A 45 -3.42 -29.55 -13.20
N ALA A 46 -3.81 -30.64 -12.55
CA ALA A 46 -3.96 -31.95 -13.15
C ALA A 46 -5.36 -32.50 -12.88
N TYR A 47 -6.08 -32.89 -13.92
CA TYR A 47 -7.47 -33.34 -13.79
C TYR A 47 -7.61 -34.86 -13.52
N GLY A 48 -6.57 -35.47 -12.96
CA GLY A 48 -6.51 -36.91 -12.72
C GLY A 48 -5.10 -37.42 -12.44
N GLY A 49 -4.99 -38.61 -11.87
CA GLY A 49 -3.71 -39.15 -11.41
C GLY A 49 -2.67 -39.38 -12.50
N GLU A 50 -3.05 -39.78 -13.72
CA GLU A 50 -2.09 -39.94 -14.82
C GLU A 50 -1.47 -38.60 -15.24
N ASP A 51 -2.28 -37.54 -15.25
CA ASP A 51 -1.84 -36.18 -15.59
C ASP A 51 -0.93 -35.63 -14.48
N ALA A 52 -1.30 -35.86 -13.22
CA ALA A 52 -0.48 -35.49 -12.06
C ALA A 52 0.92 -36.11 -12.14
N LEU A 53 1.01 -37.41 -12.47
CA LEU A 53 2.29 -38.10 -12.59
C LEU A 53 3.16 -37.62 -13.77
N ASN A 54 2.58 -36.94 -14.77
CA ASN A 54 3.31 -36.32 -15.88
C ASN A 54 3.79 -34.91 -15.55
N GLN A 55 3.05 -34.18 -14.70
CA GLN A 55 3.35 -32.79 -14.33
C GLN A 55 4.21 -32.66 -13.06
N ILE A 56 4.24 -33.70 -12.22
CA ILE A 56 5.04 -33.72 -11.00
C ILE A 56 6.53 -33.91 -11.29
N ASP A 57 7.35 -33.07 -10.69
CA ASP A 57 8.81 -33.08 -10.75
C ASP A 57 9.42 -32.52 -9.46
N GLU A 58 10.75 -32.44 -9.38
CA GLU A 58 11.51 -31.94 -8.22
C GLU A 58 11.26 -30.46 -7.89
N THR A 59 10.55 -29.73 -8.75
CA THR A 59 10.22 -28.31 -8.52
C THR A 59 8.88 -28.10 -7.83
N VAL A 60 8.04 -29.15 -7.72
CA VAL A 60 6.76 -29.06 -7.01
C VAL A 60 7.02 -29.12 -5.50
N ASP A 61 6.60 -28.08 -4.78
CA ASP A 61 6.78 -27.99 -3.33
C ASP A 61 5.59 -28.61 -2.58
N VAL A 62 4.36 -28.40 -3.07
CA VAL A 62 3.11 -28.88 -2.44
C VAL A 62 2.18 -29.52 -3.47
N VAL A 63 1.50 -30.60 -3.06
CA VAL A 63 0.47 -31.30 -3.84
C VAL A 63 -0.84 -31.32 -3.06
N LEU A 64 -1.90 -30.77 -3.66
CA LEU A 64 -3.28 -30.97 -3.20
C LEU A 64 -3.87 -32.13 -3.99
N LEU A 65 -4.12 -33.26 -3.34
CA LEU A 65 -4.40 -34.52 -4.02
C LEU A 65 -5.79 -35.05 -3.68
N ASP A 66 -6.70 -35.07 -4.65
CA ASP A 66 -7.97 -35.78 -4.48
C ASP A 66 -7.76 -37.28 -4.29
N ARG A 67 -8.38 -37.83 -3.26
CA ARG A 67 -8.25 -39.25 -2.95
C ARG A 67 -8.95 -40.14 -3.98
N ARG A 68 -10.08 -39.71 -4.54
CA ARG A 68 -11.02 -40.55 -5.30
C ARG A 68 -11.17 -40.12 -6.76
N MET A 69 -10.09 -40.26 -7.50
CA MET A 69 -10.10 -40.04 -8.95
C MET A 69 -10.34 -41.34 -9.75
N PRO A 70 -10.91 -41.24 -10.96
CA PRO A 70 -11.03 -42.36 -11.89
C PRO A 70 -9.68 -42.80 -12.46
N ASN A 71 -9.58 -44.09 -12.80
CA ASN A 71 -8.40 -44.78 -13.35
C ASN A 71 -7.24 -44.95 -12.37
N LEU A 72 -6.66 -43.85 -11.90
CA LEU A 72 -5.56 -43.83 -10.94
C LEU A 72 -6.00 -43.04 -9.70
N SER A 73 -6.07 -43.72 -8.55
CA SER A 73 -6.54 -43.11 -7.31
C SER A 73 -5.48 -42.20 -6.69
N GLY A 74 -5.88 -41.31 -5.78
CA GLY A 74 -4.92 -40.50 -5.02
C GLY A 74 -3.95 -41.37 -4.21
N ASP A 75 -4.42 -42.50 -3.68
CA ASP A 75 -3.58 -43.47 -2.96
C ASP A 75 -2.46 -44.02 -3.88
N ASP A 76 -2.76 -44.31 -5.15
CA ASP A 76 -1.77 -44.79 -6.14
C ASP A 76 -0.76 -43.69 -6.53
N VAL A 77 -1.22 -42.44 -6.63
CA VAL A 77 -0.36 -41.28 -6.90
C VAL A 77 0.60 -41.06 -5.73
N LEU A 78 0.11 -41.13 -4.50
CA LEU A 78 0.90 -40.98 -3.29
C LEU A 78 2.01 -42.03 -3.18
N GLU A 79 1.71 -43.30 -3.47
CA GLU A 79 2.70 -44.37 -3.51
C GLU A 79 3.76 -44.11 -4.60
N ALA A 80 3.35 -43.63 -5.78
CA ALA A 80 4.26 -43.29 -6.86
C ALA A 80 5.18 -42.10 -6.56
N LEU A 81 4.72 -41.09 -5.82
CA LEU A 81 5.56 -39.98 -5.37
C LEU A 81 6.68 -40.46 -4.45
N ARG A 82 6.34 -41.33 -3.51
CA ARG A 82 7.30 -41.96 -2.59
C ARG A 82 8.32 -42.81 -3.33
N ASP A 83 7.89 -43.64 -4.26
CA ASP A 83 8.79 -44.50 -5.07
C ASP A 83 9.77 -43.68 -5.92
N ARG A 84 9.38 -42.47 -6.33
CA ARG A 84 10.23 -41.52 -7.06
C ARG A 84 11.18 -40.74 -6.14
N GLY A 85 10.97 -40.76 -4.83
CA GLY A 85 11.77 -40.01 -3.86
C GLY A 85 11.64 -38.50 -4.01
N LEU A 86 10.44 -38.02 -4.35
CA LEU A 86 10.14 -36.59 -4.40
C LEU A 86 9.83 -36.09 -2.98
N ASP A 87 10.45 -34.98 -2.58
CA ASP A 87 10.33 -34.38 -1.24
C ASP A 87 9.17 -33.38 -1.14
N CYS A 88 8.19 -33.45 -2.04
CA CYS A 88 7.02 -32.57 -2.02
C CYS A 88 6.05 -32.95 -0.88
N HIS A 89 5.42 -31.94 -0.28
CA HIS A 89 4.38 -32.15 0.72
C HIS A 89 3.03 -32.44 0.11
N VAL A 90 2.23 -33.32 0.71
CA VAL A 90 0.94 -33.74 0.18
C VAL A 90 -0.18 -33.50 1.18
N ALA A 91 -1.17 -32.68 0.78
CA ALA A 91 -2.46 -32.60 1.44
C ALA A 91 -3.48 -33.46 0.67
N MET A 92 -4.12 -34.41 1.35
CA MET A 92 -5.20 -35.20 0.77
C MET A 92 -6.51 -34.42 0.81
N MET A 93 -7.21 -34.31 -0.32
CA MET A 93 -8.56 -33.75 -0.40
C MET A 93 -9.57 -34.86 -0.62
N THR A 94 -10.66 -34.90 0.14
CA THR A 94 -11.70 -35.90 -0.13
C THR A 94 -13.08 -35.54 0.42
N ALA A 95 -14.13 -36.06 -0.22
CA ALA A 95 -15.51 -35.93 0.24
C ALA A 95 -15.92 -36.96 1.31
N VAL A 96 -15.01 -37.84 1.73
CA VAL A 96 -15.29 -38.91 2.71
C VAL A 96 -14.50 -38.67 3.98
N GLU A 97 -15.20 -38.73 5.11
CA GLU A 97 -14.56 -38.66 6.42
C GLU A 97 -13.52 -39.81 6.56
N PRO A 98 -12.30 -39.49 7.00
CA PRO A 98 -11.20 -40.45 7.06
C PRO A 98 -11.53 -41.61 8.01
N ASP A 99 -11.08 -42.83 7.68
CA ASP A 99 -11.15 -44.01 8.55
C ASP A 99 -9.73 -44.41 8.99
N THR A 100 -9.57 -45.44 9.81
CA THR A 100 -8.25 -45.83 10.34
C THR A 100 -7.24 -46.31 9.29
N ASP A 101 -7.65 -46.40 8.01
CA ASP A 101 -6.76 -46.70 6.89
C ASP A 101 -5.82 -45.54 6.52
N ILE A 102 -6.08 -44.32 6.99
CA ILE A 102 -5.21 -43.17 6.74
C ILE A 102 -3.96 -43.14 7.62
N VAL A 103 -3.92 -43.91 8.71
CA VAL A 103 -2.84 -43.81 9.72
C VAL A 103 -1.47 -44.18 9.18
N ASP A 104 -1.42 -45.12 8.23
CA ASP A 104 -0.19 -45.59 7.61
C ASP A 104 0.11 -44.89 6.27
N MET A 105 -0.70 -43.92 5.86
CA MET A 105 -0.54 -43.21 4.59
C MET A 105 0.45 -42.05 4.72
N PRO A 106 1.40 -41.89 3.78
CA PRO A 106 2.44 -40.86 3.87
C PRO A 106 1.94 -39.52 3.30
N PHE A 107 0.96 -38.90 3.95
CA PHE A 107 0.52 -37.53 3.66
C PHE A 107 0.87 -36.60 4.83
N ASP A 108 0.94 -35.31 4.55
CA ASP A 108 1.30 -34.27 5.52
C ASP A 108 0.08 -33.56 6.11
N ASP A 109 -1.01 -33.47 5.33
CA ASP A 109 -2.27 -32.87 5.79
C ASP A 109 -3.54 -33.46 5.13
N TYR A 110 -4.72 -33.16 5.67
CA TYR A 110 -6.00 -33.73 5.24
C TYR A 110 -7.15 -32.72 5.23
N LEU A 111 -7.79 -32.54 4.07
CA LEU A 111 -8.91 -31.64 3.85
C LEU A 111 -10.21 -32.40 3.51
N VAL A 112 -11.27 -32.11 4.25
CA VAL A 112 -12.62 -32.67 4.01
C VAL A 112 -13.43 -31.73 3.12
N LYS A 113 -13.85 -32.21 1.95
CA LYS A 113 -14.73 -31.46 1.03
C LYS A 113 -16.16 -31.37 1.63
N PRO A 114 -16.86 -30.24 1.50
CA PRO A 114 -16.51 -29.05 0.71
C PRO A 114 -15.46 -28.18 1.38
N VAL A 115 -14.44 -27.78 0.60
CA VAL A 115 -13.38 -26.87 1.04
C VAL A 115 -13.71 -25.42 0.67
N THR A 116 -13.29 -24.49 1.52
CA THR A 116 -13.34 -23.05 1.25
C THR A 116 -11.99 -22.54 0.76
N LYS A 117 -11.98 -21.32 0.23
CA LYS A 117 -10.73 -20.61 -0.12
C LYS A 117 -9.75 -20.55 1.06
N THR A 118 -10.27 -20.38 2.27
CA THR A 118 -9.46 -20.30 3.49
C THR A 118 -8.81 -21.64 3.79
N ASP A 119 -9.59 -22.72 3.84
CA ASP A 119 -9.09 -24.08 4.14
C ASP A 119 -7.94 -24.50 3.20
N VAL A 120 -8.11 -24.25 1.90
CA VAL A 120 -7.10 -24.59 0.89
C VAL A 120 -5.83 -23.75 1.05
N ARG A 121 -5.97 -22.45 1.33
CA ARG A 121 -4.81 -21.56 1.49
C ARG A 121 -4.04 -21.85 2.76
N GLU A 122 -4.73 -22.06 3.89
CA GLU A 122 -4.08 -22.41 5.16
C GLU A 122 -3.28 -23.71 5.04
N ALA A 123 -3.87 -24.75 4.42
CA ALA A 123 -3.15 -25.99 4.19
C ALA A 123 -1.89 -25.79 3.33
N VAL A 124 -1.98 -25.01 2.25
CA VAL A 124 -0.81 -24.75 1.39
C VAL A 124 0.24 -23.90 2.10
N ASP A 125 -0.16 -22.80 2.74
CA ASP A 125 0.74 -21.91 3.50
C ASP A 125 1.49 -22.73 4.57
N GLU A 126 0.78 -23.59 5.30
CA GLU A 126 1.36 -24.45 6.32
C GLU A 126 2.32 -25.50 5.74
N LEU A 127 1.95 -26.18 4.65
CA LEU A 127 2.82 -27.16 4.01
C LEU A 127 4.08 -26.55 3.41
N VAL A 128 4.00 -25.33 2.86
CA VAL A 128 5.18 -24.61 2.37
C VAL A 128 6.13 -24.32 3.52
N VAL A 129 5.63 -23.87 4.68
CA VAL A 129 6.48 -23.59 5.85
C VAL A 129 7.07 -24.87 6.44
N ARG A 130 6.31 -25.97 6.44
CA ARG A 130 6.77 -27.28 6.94
C ARG A 130 7.93 -27.87 6.14
N SER A 131 8.18 -27.41 4.92
CA SER A 131 9.32 -27.85 4.09
C SER A 131 10.69 -27.55 4.70
N ASP A 132 10.77 -26.54 5.57
CA ASP A 132 11.99 -26.15 6.27
C ASP A 132 12.19 -26.90 7.61
N PHE A 133 11.31 -27.84 7.98
CA PHE A 133 11.34 -28.53 9.27
C PHE A 133 12.17 -29.82 9.24
N ASP A 134 12.81 -30.13 10.37
CA ASP A 134 13.48 -31.43 10.58
C ASP A 134 12.47 -32.58 10.50
N GLU A 135 12.93 -33.76 10.07
CA GLU A 135 12.09 -34.96 9.80
C GLU A 135 11.21 -35.35 11.00
N GLU A 136 11.74 -35.29 12.23
CA GLU A 136 11.00 -35.64 13.45
C GLU A 136 9.85 -34.66 13.76
N VAL A 137 10.01 -33.38 13.40
CA VAL A 137 8.97 -32.34 13.58
C VAL A 137 7.91 -32.44 12.49
N ARG A 138 8.31 -32.75 11.25
CA ARG A 138 7.37 -33.05 10.16
C ARG A 138 6.49 -34.25 10.49
N GLU A 139 7.10 -35.31 11.01
CA GLU A 139 6.37 -36.51 11.45
C GLU A 139 5.34 -36.17 12.55
N PHE A 140 5.69 -35.30 13.51
CA PHE A 140 4.75 -34.85 14.53
C PHE A 140 3.48 -34.23 13.94
N PHE A 141 3.63 -33.26 13.02
CA PHE A 141 2.51 -32.54 12.44
C PHE A 141 1.64 -33.43 11.54
N ALA A 142 2.25 -34.34 10.78
CA ALA A 142 1.50 -35.33 9.98
C ALA A 142 0.67 -36.26 10.88
N LEU A 143 1.25 -36.75 11.99
CA LEU A 143 0.54 -37.56 12.97
C LEU A 143 -0.57 -36.78 13.68
N GLU A 144 -0.36 -35.51 13.99
CA GLU A 144 -1.36 -34.62 14.59
C GLU A 144 -2.54 -34.39 13.65
N SER A 145 -2.30 -34.04 12.38
CA SER A 145 -3.34 -33.89 11.36
C SER A 145 -4.14 -35.18 11.18
N THR A 146 -3.46 -36.34 11.09
CA THR A 146 -4.09 -37.67 11.05
C THR A 146 -5.00 -37.90 12.27
N GLN A 147 -4.51 -37.53 13.46
CA GLN A 147 -5.26 -37.69 14.70
C GLN A 147 -6.51 -36.79 14.72
N GLU A 148 -6.42 -35.55 14.25
CA GLU A 148 -7.55 -34.62 14.17
C GLU A 148 -8.61 -35.07 13.17
N ALA A 149 -8.19 -35.50 11.99
CA ALA A 149 -9.03 -36.14 10.99
C ALA A 149 -9.89 -37.27 11.61
N LEU A 150 -9.29 -38.12 12.44
CA LEU A 150 -9.96 -39.24 13.08
C LEU A 150 -10.76 -38.87 14.34
N LYS A 151 -10.38 -37.82 15.08
CA LYS A 151 -11.10 -37.35 16.29
C LYS A 151 -12.54 -36.92 15.99
N THR A 152 -12.80 -36.46 14.77
CA THR A 152 -14.11 -35.95 14.34
C THR A 152 -15.14 -37.07 14.16
N ARG A 153 -14.71 -38.34 14.08
CA ARG A 153 -15.60 -39.51 14.00
C ARG A 153 -16.00 -40.05 15.37
N ASP A 154 -17.21 -40.60 15.43
CA ASP A 154 -17.61 -41.47 16.52
C ASP A 154 -16.68 -42.69 16.57
N VAL A 155 -16.09 -42.93 17.74
CA VAL A 155 -15.11 -44.02 17.96
C VAL A 155 -15.70 -45.40 17.61
N ASP A 156 -17.02 -45.55 17.75
CA ASP A 156 -17.77 -46.77 17.44
C ASP A 156 -17.91 -47.02 15.93
N ASP A 157 -17.72 -46.01 15.08
CA ASP A 157 -17.81 -46.08 13.62
C ASP A 157 -16.45 -46.27 12.93
N LEU A 158 -15.36 -46.33 13.69
CA LEU A 158 -14.01 -46.62 13.18
C LEU A 158 -13.82 -48.12 12.92
N ARG A 159 -13.11 -48.47 11.85
CA ARG A 159 -12.79 -49.88 11.55
C ARG A 159 -11.97 -50.55 12.65
N ASP A 160 -11.01 -49.83 13.23
CA ASP A 160 -10.19 -50.32 14.34
C ASP A 160 -9.91 -49.23 15.40
N PRO A 161 -10.73 -49.15 16.47
CA PRO A 161 -10.53 -48.18 17.54
C PRO A 161 -9.21 -48.33 18.31
N ALA A 162 -8.51 -49.46 18.22
CA ALA A 162 -7.22 -49.65 18.88
C ALA A 162 -6.12 -48.81 18.20
N VAL A 163 -6.19 -48.66 16.88
CA VAL A 163 -5.25 -47.87 16.08
C VAL A 163 -5.27 -46.40 16.50
N LEU A 164 -6.44 -45.84 16.81
CA LEU A 164 -6.55 -44.46 17.31
C LEU A 164 -5.85 -44.26 18.66
N ASN A 165 -5.86 -45.27 19.53
CA ASN A 165 -5.18 -45.20 20.82
C ASN A 165 -3.66 -45.32 20.66
N GLU A 166 -3.19 -46.16 19.74
CA GLU A 166 -1.77 -46.28 19.42
C GLU A 166 -1.24 -44.98 18.79
N LEU A 167 -1.99 -44.38 17.85
CA LEU A 167 -1.67 -43.07 17.27
C LEU A 167 -1.57 -41.97 18.33
N ARG A 168 -2.51 -41.95 19.30
CA ARG A 168 -2.46 -41.01 20.44
C ARG A 168 -1.19 -41.15 21.26
N GLU A 169 -0.76 -42.38 21.53
CA GLU A 169 0.47 -42.66 22.28
C GLU A 169 1.73 -42.25 21.48
N GLN A 170 1.72 -42.46 20.16
CA GLN A 170 2.79 -42.02 19.26
C GLN A 170 2.91 -40.49 19.24
N VAL A 171 1.81 -39.76 19.03
CA VAL A 171 1.77 -38.29 19.07
C VAL A 171 2.30 -37.75 20.40
N GLU A 172 1.87 -38.33 21.54
CA GLU A 172 2.38 -37.92 22.86
C GLU A 172 3.88 -38.19 23.03
N THR A 173 4.39 -39.27 22.44
CA THR A 173 5.81 -39.65 22.53
C THR A 173 6.67 -38.67 21.75
N VAL A 174 6.31 -38.37 20.50
CA VAL A 174 7.03 -37.39 19.67
C VAL A 174 6.94 -36.00 20.28
N ARG A 175 5.76 -35.58 20.74
CA ARG A 175 5.57 -34.30 21.44
C ARG A 175 6.48 -34.14 22.65
N ARG A 176 6.71 -35.19 23.44
CA ARG A 176 7.63 -35.13 24.59
C ARG A 176 9.10 -35.08 24.18
N GLY A 177 9.45 -35.68 23.03
CA GLY A 177 10.82 -35.68 22.51
C GLY A 177 11.23 -34.35 21.88
N GLN A 178 10.28 -33.66 21.22
CA GLN A 178 10.50 -32.46 20.42
C GLN A 178 9.68 -31.26 20.90
N ALA A 179 9.27 -31.24 22.17
CA ALA A 179 8.33 -30.24 22.72
C ALA A 179 8.73 -28.79 22.39
N ASP A 180 9.99 -28.44 22.65
CA ASP A 180 10.49 -27.08 22.50
C ASP A 180 10.53 -26.63 21.02
N GLU A 181 10.92 -27.53 20.10
CA GLU A 181 10.99 -27.21 18.66
C GLU A 181 9.58 -27.15 18.04
N ILE A 182 8.71 -28.11 18.37
CA ILE A 182 7.30 -28.11 17.94
C ILE A 182 6.61 -26.82 18.39
N GLU A 183 6.76 -26.45 19.66
CA GLU A 183 6.13 -25.25 20.21
C GLU A 183 6.64 -23.98 19.51
N LYS A 184 7.94 -23.91 19.22
CA LYS A 184 8.54 -22.81 18.46
C LYS A 184 7.99 -22.72 17.02
N ARG A 185 7.84 -23.86 16.34
CA ARG A 185 7.34 -23.90 14.94
C ARG A 185 5.83 -23.65 14.84
N GLN A 186 5.03 -24.16 15.77
CA GLN A 186 3.60 -23.80 15.88
C GLN A 186 3.44 -22.28 16.04
N ARG A 187 4.24 -21.65 16.92
CA ARG A 187 4.22 -20.18 17.08
C ARG A 187 4.57 -19.44 15.78
N GLN A 188 5.51 -19.96 14.97
CA GLN A 188 5.88 -19.37 13.69
C GLN A 188 4.75 -19.45 12.65
N LEU A 189 4.04 -20.59 12.59
CA LEU A 189 2.88 -20.78 11.71
C LEU A 189 1.71 -19.87 12.10
N ASP A 190 1.34 -19.85 13.39
CA ASP A 190 0.29 -18.97 13.91
C ASP A 190 0.56 -17.50 13.59
N ARG A 191 1.84 -17.11 13.65
CA ARG A 191 2.28 -15.74 13.35
C ARG A 191 2.13 -15.41 11.87
N LEU A 192 2.50 -16.32 10.96
CA LEU A 192 2.33 -16.12 9.51
C LEU A 192 0.86 -16.00 9.10
N HIS A 193 0.00 -16.90 9.59
CA HIS A 193 -1.45 -16.85 9.31
C HIS A 193 -2.05 -15.54 9.81
N HIS A 194 -1.68 -15.14 11.03
CA HIS A 194 -2.16 -13.91 11.64
C HIS A 194 -1.79 -12.66 10.82
N ILE A 195 -0.55 -12.58 10.32
CA ILE A 195 -0.07 -11.48 9.48
C ILE A 195 -0.81 -11.42 8.14
N ASN A 196 -0.96 -12.56 7.47
CA ASN A 196 -1.64 -12.63 6.17
C ASN A 196 -3.11 -12.23 6.27
N ASP A 197 -3.80 -12.65 7.33
CA ASP A 197 -5.19 -12.27 7.56
C ASP A 197 -5.33 -10.77 7.88
N LEU A 198 -4.38 -10.22 8.63
CA LEU A 198 -4.36 -8.80 8.93
C LEU A 198 -4.21 -7.97 7.66
N LEU A 199 -3.22 -8.27 6.82
CA LEU A 199 -2.99 -7.57 5.55
C LEU A 199 -4.23 -7.60 4.67
N ARG A 200 -4.84 -8.78 4.47
CA ARG A 200 -6.06 -8.93 3.65
C ARG A 200 -7.26 -8.16 4.19
N LYS A 201 -7.43 -8.13 5.51
CA LYS A 201 -8.55 -7.41 6.14
C LYS A 201 -8.36 -5.91 5.98
N VAL A 202 -7.13 -5.42 6.13
CA VAL A 202 -6.77 -4.02 5.87
C VAL A 202 -6.92 -3.68 4.40
N ASP A 203 -6.48 -4.52 3.46
CA ASP A 203 -6.63 -4.29 2.02
C ASP A 203 -8.09 -4.10 1.61
N ARG A 204 -8.99 -4.96 2.12
CA ARG A 204 -10.44 -4.82 1.86
C ARG A 204 -10.99 -3.53 2.46
N ALA A 205 -10.57 -3.19 3.68
CA ALA A 205 -10.97 -1.95 4.33
C ALA A 205 -10.54 -0.72 3.51
N LEU A 206 -9.33 -0.74 2.94
CA LEU A 206 -8.80 0.35 2.12
C LEU A 206 -9.52 0.51 0.78
N VAL A 207 -10.01 -0.60 0.19
CA VAL A 207 -10.79 -0.55 -1.06
C VAL A 207 -12.16 0.10 -0.85
N ASP A 208 -12.83 -0.21 0.26
CA ASP A 208 -14.19 0.26 0.54
C ASP A 208 -14.22 1.67 1.14
N ALA A 209 -13.14 2.08 1.83
CA ALA A 209 -13.10 3.36 2.50
C ALA A 209 -13.04 4.54 1.50
N THR A 210 -13.79 5.60 1.83
CA THR A 210 -13.88 6.80 1.00
C THR A 210 -13.21 8.00 1.63
N THR A 211 -12.86 7.90 2.91
CA THR A 211 -12.17 8.97 3.65
C THR A 211 -11.00 8.41 4.44
N ARG A 212 -10.03 9.29 4.72
CA ARG A 212 -8.92 8.99 5.62
C ARG A 212 -9.39 8.54 7.01
N GLU A 213 -10.43 9.15 7.55
CA GLU A 213 -10.94 8.81 8.89
C GLU A 213 -11.54 7.41 8.93
N GLU A 214 -12.32 7.02 7.91
CA GLU A 214 -12.82 5.64 7.76
C GLU A 214 -11.67 4.62 7.67
N ILE A 215 -10.59 4.95 6.94
CA ILE A 215 -9.39 4.10 6.86
C ILE A 215 -8.75 3.94 8.24
N GLU A 216 -8.45 5.05 8.91
CA GLU A 216 -7.78 5.06 10.21
C GLU A 216 -8.59 4.25 11.25
N GLU A 217 -9.92 4.42 11.29
CA GLU A 217 -10.83 3.70 12.18
C GLU A 217 -10.86 2.20 11.87
N THR A 218 -11.08 1.83 10.60
CA THR A 218 -11.21 0.42 10.20
C THR A 218 -9.93 -0.36 10.42
N VAL A 219 -8.76 0.27 10.21
CA VAL A 219 -7.46 -0.34 10.50
C VAL A 219 -7.32 -0.63 12.00
N CYS A 220 -7.62 0.36 12.86
CA CYS A 220 -7.53 0.17 14.31
C CYS A 220 -8.49 -0.91 14.80
N GLU A 221 -9.74 -0.90 14.34
CA GLU A 221 -10.73 -1.92 14.69
C GLU A 221 -10.31 -3.31 14.20
N SER A 222 -9.72 -3.40 13.01
CA SER A 222 -9.23 -4.67 12.47
C SER A 222 -8.10 -5.23 13.31
N LEU A 223 -7.12 -4.41 13.69
CA LEU A 223 -6.05 -4.80 14.61
C LEU A 223 -6.59 -5.26 15.96
N ALA A 224 -7.46 -4.45 16.59
CA ALA A 224 -8.03 -4.77 17.89
C ALA A 224 -9.01 -5.97 17.88
N SER A 225 -9.41 -6.45 16.70
CA SER A 225 -10.26 -7.64 16.57
C SER A 225 -9.49 -8.96 16.67
N PHE A 226 -8.16 -8.92 16.59
CA PHE A 226 -7.32 -10.10 16.78
C PHE A 226 -6.85 -10.19 18.22
N ASP A 227 -6.93 -11.38 18.81
CA ASP A 227 -6.49 -11.64 20.19
C ASP A 227 -4.97 -11.39 20.40
N ALA A 228 -4.20 -11.34 19.31
CA ALA A 228 -2.76 -11.06 19.32
C ALA A 228 -2.40 -9.61 19.67
N TYR A 229 -3.35 -8.67 19.54
CA TYR A 229 -3.11 -7.25 19.76
C TYR A 229 -4.01 -6.71 20.87
N ALA A 230 -3.38 -6.11 21.87
CA ALA A 230 -4.08 -5.50 22.99
C ALA A 230 -4.80 -4.20 22.60
N ALA A 231 -4.16 -3.39 21.75
CA ALA A 231 -4.70 -2.10 21.33
C ALA A 231 -3.98 -1.57 20.09
N ALA A 232 -4.66 -0.69 19.34
CA ALA A 232 -4.07 0.05 18.23
C ALA A 232 -4.63 1.48 18.18
N TRP A 233 -3.82 2.44 17.75
CA TRP A 233 -4.26 3.83 17.56
C TRP A 233 -3.41 4.56 16.52
N VAL A 234 -3.98 5.60 15.90
CA VAL A 234 -3.28 6.43 14.91
C VAL A 234 -2.81 7.73 15.53
N ALA A 235 -1.51 7.96 15.43
CA ALA A 235 -0.77 9.12 15.88
C ALA A 235 -0.58 10.13 14.75
N ARG A 236 -0.81 11.42 15.06
CA ARG A 236 -0.37 12.55 14.25
C ARG A 236 0.65 13.35 15.05
N TYR A 237 1.82 13.59 14.45
CA TYR A 237 2.86 14.39 15.06
C TYR A 237 2.83 15.83 14.52
N SER A 238 3.07 16.81 15.39
CA SER A 238 3.18 18.21 15.05
C SER A 238 4.53 18.75 15.51
N ASP A 239 5.38 19.14 14.56
CA ASP A 239 6.69 19.76 14.85
C ASP A 239 6.56 21.10 15.58
N ALA A 240 5.49 21.86 15.34
CA ALA A 240 5.30 23.20 15.90
C ALA A 240 5.17 23.20 17.44
N VAL A 241 4.50 22.19 17.98
CA VAL A 241 4.26 22.03 19.43
C VAL A 241 5.03 20.87 20.04
N ASP A 242 5.81 20.17 19.22
CA ASP A 242 6.54 18.96 19.57
C ASP A 242 5.70 17.93 20.33
N ALA A 243 4.53 17.63 19.76
CA ALA A 243 3.54 16.77 20.40
C ALA A 243 2.86 15.82 19.42
N VAL A 244 2.52 14.64 19.93
CA VAL A 244 1.68 13.66 19.24
C VAL A 244 0.25 13.80 19.72
N THR A 245 -0.69 13.72 18.77
CA THR A 245 -2.12 13.63 19.06
C THR A 245 -2.69 12.32 18.53
N CYS A 246 -3.66 11.77 19.26
CA CYS A 246 -4.42 10.60 18.81
C CYS A 246 -5.54 11.04 17.87
N ARG A 247 -5.62 10.42 16.69
CA ARG A 247 -6.70 10.60 15.71
C ARG A 247 -7.85 9.64 15.96
N THR A 248 -7.52 8.36 16.17
CA THR A 248 -8.47 7.29 16.47
C THR A 248 -7.77 6.19 17.26
N SER A 249 -8.54 5.38 17.99
CA SER A 249 -8.04 4.28 18.81
C SER A 249 -9.05 3.14 18.91
N ALA A 250 -8.55 1.92 19.00
CA ALA A 250 -9.33 0.71 19.26
C ALA A 250 -8.60 -0.18 20.29
N GLY A 251 -9.35 -0.94 21.09
CA GLY A 251 -8.83 -1.70 22.23
C GLY A 251 -8.39 -0.84 23.43
N VAL A 252 -8.23 0.47 23.24
CA VAL A 252 -7.87 1.44 24.29
C VAL A 252 -8.66 2.74 24.14
N ALA A 253 -8.87 3.44 25.25
CA ALA A 253 -9.36 4.82 25.22
C ALA A 253 -8.31 5.72 24.52
N PRO A 254 -8.72 6.84 23.90
CA PRO A 254 -7.79 7.76 23.26
C PRO A 254 -6.66 8.19 24.22
N PRO A 255 -5.37 7.96 23.87
CA PRO A 255 -4.23 8.31 24.71
C PRO A 255 -4.19 9.78 25.11
N GLN A 256 -3.74 10.06 26.34
CA GLN A 256 -3.59 11.41 26.88
C GLN A 256 -2.12 11.83 26.85
N LEU A 257 -1.71 12.40 25.73
CA LEU A 257 -0.31 12.73 25.43
C LEU A 257 0.03 14.18 25.83
N ASN A 258 1.25 14.39 26.34
CA ASN A 258 1.78 15.65 26.84
C ASN A 258 3.13 16.05 26.17
N GLY A 259 3.39 15.56 24.96
CA GLY A 259 4.61 15.84 24.20
C GLY A 259 5.80 15.02 24.72
N THR A 260 7.01 15.58 24.75
CA THR A 260 8.21 14.82 25.17
C THR A 260 8.15 14.24 26.60
N ALA A 261 7.17 14.65 27.41
CA ALA A 261 6.97 14.16 28.77
C ALA A 261 6.28 12.77 28.84
N ASP A 262 5.67 12.29 27.75
CA ASP A 262 4.85 11.06 27.75
C ASP A 262 5.57 9.78 27.29
N ALA A 263 6.87 9.85 27.00
CA ALA A 263 7.70 8.76 26.46
C ALA A 263 7.26 8.16 25.10
N VAL A 264 6.01 8.37 24.66
CA VAL A 264 5.47 7.95 23.37
C VAL A 264 5.93 8.89 22.26
N THR A 265 5.88 10.20 22.51
CA THR A 265 6.17 11.25 21.53
C THR A 265 7.54 11.10 20.86
N PRO A 266 8.65 10.83 21.59
CA PRO A 266 9.95 10.62 20.97
C PRO A 266 9.99 9.42 20.01
N VAL A 267 9.34 8.31 20.36
CA VAL A 267 9.35 7.08 19.54
C VAL A 267 8.57 7.29 18.25
N VAL A 268 7.40 7.93 18.34
CA VAL A 268 6.59 8.31 17.16
C VAL A 268 7.34 9.29 16.27
N ARG A 269 8.02 10.29 16.85
CA ARG A 269 8.84 11.23 16.09
C ARG A 269 9.94 10.50 15.32
N SER A 270 10.70 9.62 15.97
CA SER A 270 11.77 8.86 15.32
C SER A 270 11.23 8.01 14.18
N ALA A 271 10.11 7.29 14.39
CA ALA A 271 9.49 6.47 13.34
C ALA A 271 9.14 7.29 12.08
N LEU A 272 8.59 8.50 12.27
CA LEU A 272 8.19 9.38 11.17
C LEU A 272 9.38 10.03 10.47
N GLN A 273 10.40 10.47 11.23
CA GLN A 273 11.59 11.12 10.68
C GLN A 273 12.48 10.12 9.92
N GLU A 274 12.66 8.93 10.47
CA GLU A 274 13.46 7.87 9.87
C GLU A 274 12.69 7.09 8.80
N ARG A 275 11.35 7.21 8.78
CA ARG A 275 10.42 6.42 7.94
C ARG A 275 10.66 4.91 8.09
N GLN A 276 10.91 4.49 9.32
CA GLN A 276 11.15 3.09 9.66
C GLN A 276 10.30 2.68 10.85
N VAL A 277 9.86 1.43 10.85
CA VAL A 277 9.14 0.85 11.97
C VAL A 277 10.06 0.82 13.21
N GLN A 278 9.53 1.30 14.33
CA GLN A 278 10.23 1.26 15.62
C GLN A 278 9.60 0.19 16.51
N LEU A 279 10.44 -0.71 17.03
CA LEU A 279 10.04 -1.77 17.96
C LEU A 279 10.42 -1.36 19.39
N VAL A 280 9.48 -1.54 20.31
CA VAL A 280 9.64 -1.28 21.74
C VAL A 280 9.36 -2.56 22.49
N ASP A 281 10.41 -3.27 22.88
CA ASP A 281 10.31 -4.60 23.54
C ASP A 281 9.68 -4.54 24.94
N GLU A 282 9.87 -3.44 25.67
CA GLU A 282 9.28 -3.24 27.00
C GLU A 282 8.71 -1.83 27.12
N VAL A 283 7.40 -1.72 27.27
CA VAL A 283 6.71 -0.44 27.47
C VAL A 283 7.04 0.12 28.86
N SER A 284 7.65 1.31 28.88
CA SER A 284 8.01 2.00 30.12
C SER A 284 6.77 2.37 30.95
N ALA A 285 6.96 2.59 32.26
CA ALA A 285 5.85 3.02 33.12
C ALA A 285 5.23 4.37 32.68
N GLU A 286 6.04 5.27 32.14
CA GLU A 286 5.61 6.58 31.65
C GLU A 286 4.78 6.45 30.36
N HIS A 287 5.23 5.61 29.42
CA HIS A 287 4.50 5.29 28.19
C HIS A 287 3.18 4.58 28.51
N PHE A 288 3.22 3.58 29.40
CA PHE A 288 2.02 2.85 29.81
C PHE A 288 0.99 3.78 30.45
N ALA A 289 1.42 4.68 31.34
CA ALA A 289 0.54 5.64 31.97
C ALA A 289 -0.09 6.63 30.96
N ALA A 290 0.68 7.10 29.98
CA ALA A 290 0.17 8.03 28.97
C ALA A 290 -0.94 7.43 28.07
N VAL A 291 -0.93 6.11 27.90
CA VAL A 291 -1.77 5.42 26.91
C VAL A 291 -2.91 4.64 27.56
N PHE A 292 -2.63 3.93 28.66
CA PHE A 292 -3.60 3.02 29.28
C PHE A 292 -4.21 3.55 30.57
N GLU A 293 -3.54 4.47 31.29
CA GLU A 293 -4.11 5.01 32.53
C GLU A 293 -5.12 6.13 32.25
N THR A 294 -6.40 5.79 32.33
CA THR A 294 -7.46 6.81 32.27
C THR A 294 -7.86 7.20 33.70
N ASN A 295 -7.76 8.49 34.04
CA ASN A 295 -8.05 9.00 35.39
C ASN A 295 -7.24 8.29 36.51
N GLY A 296 -6.02 7.84 36.21
CA GLY A 296 -5.13 7.19 37.17
C GLY A 296 -5.51 5.76 37.53
N THR A 297 -6.28 5.07 36.68
CA THR A 297 -6.58 3.64 36.83
C THR A 297 -6.14 2.89 35.58
N ALA A 298 -5.26 1.91 35.75
CA ALA A 298 -4.81 1.01 34.68
C ALA A 298 -5.86 -0.07 34.37
N PRO A 299 -5.91 -0.60 33.14
CA PRO A 299 -6.74 -1.75 32.80
C PRO A 299 -6.30 -2.97 33.65
N PRO A 300 -7.23 -3.70 34.28
CA PRO A 300 -6.88 -4.81 35.19
C PRO A 300 -6.32 -6.04 34.47
N ASP A 301 -6.58 -6.17 33.17
CA ASP A 301 -6.27 -7.36 32.38
C ASP A 301 -4.98 -7.21 31.54
N LEU A 302 -4.30 -6.05 31.62
CA LEU A 302 -3.06 -5.77 30.90
C LEU A 302 -1.87 -5.81 31.83
N ASP A 303 -0.94 -6.72 31.56
CA ASP A 303 0.35 -6.76 32.24
C ASP A 303 1.37 -5.89 31.50
N ARG A 304 1.84 -4.83 32.17
CA ARG A 304 2.82 -3.90 31.60
C ARG A 304 4.15 -4.57 31.30
N GLU A 305 4.58 -5.52 32.13
CA GLU A 305 5.92 -6.12 32.03
C GLU A 305 6.08 -7.05 30.83
N SER A 306 4.97 -7.46 30.22
CA SER A 306 4.93 -8.28 28.99
C SER A 306 4.48 -7.49 27.76
N LEU A 307 4.19 -6.19 27.90
CA LEU A 307 3.65 -5.39 26.81
C LEU A 307 4.76 -4.80 25.94
N SER A 308 4.70 -5.12 24.66
CA SER A 308 5.53 -4.52 23.60
C SER A 308 4.72 -3.53 22.77
N ALA A 309 5.42 -2.62 22.08
CA ALA A 309 4.82 -1.67 21.15
C ALA A 309 5.51 -1.70 19.79
N VAL A 310 4.73 -1.60 18.72
CA VAL A 310 5.20 -1.39 17.35
C VAL A 310 4.70 -0.03 16.89
N VAL A 311 5.61 0.82 16.42
CA VAL A 311 5.27 2.12 15.84
C VAL A 311 5.57 2.10 14.35
N VAL A 312 4.50 2.11 13.56
CA VAL A 312 4.52 1.94 12.12
C VAL A 312 4.29 3.28 11.43
N PRO A 313 5.26 3.85 10.69
CA PRO A 313 5.04 5.08 9.94
C PRO A 313 4.08 4.81 8.77
N VAL A 314 3.01 5.60 8.68
CA VAL A 314 2.05 5.57 7.57
C VAL A 314 2.52 6.56 6.52
N THR A 315 3.09 6.03 5.43
CA THR A 315 3.77 6.84 4.41
C THR A 315 3.29 6.50 3.01
N TYR A 316 3.28 7.51 2.15
CA TYR A 316 3.12 7.34 0.71
C TYR A 316 4.18 8.18 0.01
N ARG A 317 5.09 7.51 -0.72
CA ARG A 317 6.28 8.15 -1.30
C ARG A 317 7.05 8.93 -0.22
N ASP A 318 7.08 10.26 -0.33
CA ASP A 318 7.79 11.13 0.61
C ASP A 318 6.89 11.76 1.68
N THR A 319 5.58 11.53 1.62
CA THR A 319 4.61 12.08 2.57
C THR A 319 4.41 11.13 3.73
N ALA A 320 4.63 11.60 4.95
CA ALA A 320 4.25 10.90 6.17
C ALA A 320 2.92 11.44 6.70
N TYR A 321 1.88 10.61 6.68
CA TYR A 321 0.54 11.00 7.13
C TYR A 321 0.38 10.95 8.65
N GLY A 322 1.17 10.10 9.31
CA GLY A 322 1.08 9.81 10.74
C GLY A 322 1.73 8.46 11.03
N ALA A 323 1.59 7.96 12.25
CA ALA A 323 2.07 6.64 12.63
C ALA A 323 0.92 5.82 13.22
N LEU A 324 0.91 4.52 12.94
CA LEU A 324 0.05 3.55 13.59
C LEU A 324 0.83 2.94 14.76
N VAL A 325 0.27 3.00 15.96
CA VAL A 325 0.88 2.46 17.18
C VAL A 325 0.07 1.23 17.60
N ILE A 326 0.75 0.09 17.74
CA ILE A 326 0.16 -1.22 18.01
C ILE A 326 0.78 -1.77 19.29
N TYR A 327 -0.03 -2.36 20.17
CA TYR A 327 0.44 -3.04 21.37
C TYR A 327 0.13 -4.52 21.33
N THR A 328 1.09 -5.32 21.76
CA THR A 328 0.96 -6.78 21.85
C THR A 328 1.52 -7.25 23.19
N ASP A 329 0.88 -8.27 23.77
CA ASP A 329 1.28 -8.94 25.01
C ASP A 329 2.08 -10.23 24.75
N ARG A 330 2.37 -10.52 23.47
CA ARG A 330 3.11 -11.72 23.09
C ARG A 330 4.56 -11.57 23.54
N ALA A 331 4.98 -12.46 24.43
CA ALA A 331 6.31 -12.51 25.04
C ALA A 331 7.45 -12.87 24.04
N ASP A 332 7.13 -13.12 22.77
CA ASP A 332 8.11 -13.36 21.73
C ASP A 332 8.58 -12.00 21.17
N SER A 333 9.88 -11.73 21.26
CA SER A 333 10.49 -10.49 20.76
C SER A 333 10.15 -10.29 19.28
N LEU A 334 9.56 -9.15 18.95
CA LEU A 334 9.37 -8.70 17.58
C LEU A 334 10.70 -8.80 16.82
N ASP A 335 10.74 -9.59 15.75
CA ASP A 335 11.98 -9.81 14.98
C ASP A 335 12.03 -8.96 13.71
N GLU A 336 13.09 -9.11 12.91
CA GLU A 336 13.24 -8.38 11.64
C GLU A 336 12.15 -8.74 10.61
N ASP A 337 11.57 -9.94 10.69
CA ASP A 337 10.48 -10.36 9.79
C ASP A 337 9.18 -9.63 10.16
N ASP A 338 8.90 -9.39 11.45
CA ASP A 338 7.76 -8.55 11.89
C ASP A 338 7.89 -7.13 11.35
N ARG A 339 9.10 -6.57 11.43
CA ARG A 339 9.38 -5.22 10.97
C ARG A 339 9.01 -5.05 9.50
N THR A 340 9.41 -5.99 8.65
CA THR A 340 9.13 -5.96 7.20
C THR A 340 7.63 -5.98 6.93
N VAL A 341 6.89 -6.83 7.65
CA VAL A 341 5.43 -6.93 7.52
C VAL A 341 4.75 -5.61 7.89
N PHE A 342 5.16 -5.01 9.00
CA PHE A 342 4.59 -3.74 9.44
C PHE A 342 4.98 -2.58 8.52
N GLU A 343 6.17 -2.60 7.91
CA GLU A 343 6.56 -1.63 6.88
C GLU A 343 5.61 -1.68 5.67
N GLU A 344 5.30 -2.88 5.16
CA GLU A 344 4.34 -3.09 4.08
C GLU A 344 2.92 -2.65 4.47
N LEU A 345 2.50 -2.94 5.70
CA LEU A 345 1.22 -2.47 6.24
C LEU A 345 1.15 -0.93 6.25
N GLY A 346 2.19 -0.26 6.75
CA GLY A 346 2.27 1.20 6.82
C GLY A 346 2.22 1.86 5.44
N ALA A 347 2.92 1.27 4.46
CA ALA A 347 2.87 1.71 3.07
C ALA A 347 1.46 1.55 2.50
N THR A 348 0.84 0.39 2.68
CA THR A 348 -0.49 0.06 2.14
C THR A 348 -1.57 1.00 2.69
N ILE A 349 -1.54 1.29 3.98
CA ILE A 349 -2.44 2.29 4.59
C ILE A 349 -2.18 3.68 3.98
N GLY A 350 -0.92 4.08 3.81
CA GLY A 350 -0.55 5.35 3.20
C GLY A 350 -1.04 5.48 1.76
N HIS A 351 -0.95 4.40 0.98
CA HIS A 351 -1.53 4.31 -0.36
C HIS A 351 -3.04 4.57 -0.35
N GLY A 352 -3.78 3.93 0.55
CA GLY A 352 -5.22 4.11 0.67
C GLY A 352 -5.61 5.52 1.11
N ILE A 353 -4.89 6.10 2.08
CA ILE A 353 -5.12 7.50 2.51
C ILE A 353 -4.92 8.46 1.35
N ASN A 354 -3.79 8.34 0.63
CA ASN A 354 -3.52 9.17 -0.53
C ASN A 354 -4.61 9.02 -1.61
N ALA A 355 -5.05 7.78 -1.88
CA ALA A 355 -6.11 7.51 -2.83
C ALA A 355 -7.45 8.15 -2.40
N ALA A 356 -7.82 8.03 -1.12
CA ALA A 356 -9.03 8.63 -0.56
C ALA A 356 -8.99 10.17 -0.61
N GLU A 357 -7.87 10.78 -0.21
CA GLU A 357 -7.69 12.24 -0.27
C GLU A 357 -7.72 12.76 -1.72
N SER A 358 -7.03 12.07 -2.64
CA SER A 358 -7.04 12.40 -4.08
C SER A 358 -8.44 12.29 -4.67
N LYS A 359 -9.19 11.24 -4.30
CA LYS A 359 -10.58 11.06 -4.70
C LYS A 359 -11.45 12.18 -4.13
N ARG A 360 -11.28 12.58 -2.87
CA ARG A 360 -12.11 13.62 -2.24
C ARG A 360 -11.87 15.01 -2.81
N LEU A 361 -10.64 15.37 -3.16
CA LEU A 361 -10.34 16.62 -3.87
C LEU A 361 -11.03 16.69 -5.25
N LEU A 362 -11.32 15.53 -5.86
CA LEU A 362 -12.04 15.43 -7.12
C LEU A 362 -13.58 15.45 -6.96
N TYR A 363 -14.11 15.20 -5.74
CA TYR A 363 -15.54 15.01 -5.49
C TYR A 363 -16.17 15.93 -4.41
N SER A 364 -15.41 16.78 -3.71
CA SER A 364 -15.99 17.70 -2.73
C SER A 364 -16.65 18.91 -3.42
N ASP A 365 -17.94 19.14 -3.14
CA ASP A 365 -18.70 20.28 -3.70
C ASP A 365 -18.27 21.65 -3.14
N THR A 366 -17.41 21.66 -2.10
CA THR A 366 -16.99 22.88 -1.42
C THR A 366 -15.51 22.80 -1.01
N ALA A 367 -14.77 23.86 -1.29
CA ALA A 367 -13.39 24.03 -0.84
C ALA A 367 -13.21 25.39 -0.15
N VAL A 368 -12.12 25.56 0.60
CA VAL A 368 -11.80 26.84 1.23
C VAL A 368 -10.64 27.47 0.47
N GLU A 369 -10.89 28.63 -0.13
CA GLU A 369 -9.88 29.47 -0.75
C GLU A 369 -9.29 30.44 0.30
N LEU A 370 -7.97 30.50 0.36
CA LEU A 370 -7.20 31.47 1.12
C LEU A 370 -6.38 32.33 0.16
N GLU A 371 -6.45 33.64 0.35
CA GLU A 371 -5.62 34.61 -0.36
C GLU A 371 -4.60 35.19 0.61
N PHE A 372 -3.33 35.10 0.23
CA PHE A 372 -2.18 35.59 0.98
C PHE A 372 -1.57 36.79 0.27
N SER A 373 -1.18 37.80 1.05
CA SER A 373 -0.28 38.87 0.65
C SER A 373 1.11 38.54 1.18
N HIS A 374 2.14 38.73 0.35
CA HIS A 374 3.47 38.22 0.61
C HIS A 374 4.54 39.24 0.21
N GLU A 375 5.16 39.91 1.18
CA GLU A 375 6.21 40.91 0.92
C GLU A 375 7.62 40.40 1.33
N ASP A 376 7.74 39.12 1.65
CA ASP A 376 8.97 38.55 2.18
C ASP A 376 10.02 38.35 1.08
N ARG A 377 11.20 38.96 1.26
CA ARG A 377 12.31 38.88 0.30
C ARG A 377 13.06 37.55 0.39
N ASP A 378 12.78 36.74 1.39
CA ASP A 378 13.33 35.39 1.46
C ASP A 378 12.65 34.42 0.47
N ASP A 379 11.49 34.79 -0.11
CA ASP A 379 10.88 34.03 -1.22
C ASP A 379 11.43 34.45 -2.58
N LEU A 380 11.76 33.43 -3.38
CA LEU A 380 12.35 33.58 -4.71
C LEU A 380 11.53 34.48 -5.65
N PHE A 381 10.20 34.32 -5.69
CA PHE A 381 9.36 35.01 -6.67
C PHE A 381 9.19 36.48 -6.30
N VAL A 382 9.04 36.76 -5.00
CA VAL A 382 8.98 38.12 -4.46
C VAL A 382 10.29 38.84 -4.74
N ASP A 383 11.43 38.25 -4.39
CA ASP A 383 12.72 38.94 -4.59
C ASP A 383 13.08 39.10 -6.07
N LEU A 384 12.79 38.10 -6.92
CA LEU A 384 12.95 38.21 -8.37
C LEU A 384 12.17 39.41 -8.93
N SER A 385 10.88 39.52 -8.56
CA SER A 385 9.99 40.56 -9.08
C SER A 385 10.48 41.96 -8.77
N ALA A 386 11.12 42.15 -7.61
CA ALA A 386 11.63 43.45 -7.20
C ALA A 386 13.05 43.73 -7.64
N THR A 387 13.92 42.72 -7.71
CA THR A 387 15.31 42.90 -8.11
C THR A 387 15.42 43.18 -9.60
N VAL A 388 14.59 42.51 -10.40
CA VAL A 388 14.59 42.63 -11.87
C VAL A 388 13.46 43.55 -12.38
N ASP A 389 12.67 44.13 -11.47
CA ASP A 389 11.55 45.06 -11.78
C ASP A 389 10.58 44.45 -12.81
N CYS A 390 10.08 43.25 -12.50
CA CYS A 390 9.24 42.46 -13.39
C CYS A 390 8.00 41.93 -12.69
N ARG A 391 7.02 41.56 -13.50
CA ARG A 391 5.89 40.75 -13.03
C ARG A 391 6.22 39.29 -13.22
N VAL A 392 6.12 38.51 -12.16
CA VAL A 392 6.36 37.08 -12.13
C VAL A 392 5.04 36.36 -11.93
N THR A 393 4.77 35.33 -12.72
CA THR A 393 3.56 34.48 -12.60
C THR A 393 3.96 33.01 -12.63
N LEU A 394 3.49 32.24 -11.65
CA LEU A 394 3.65 30.79 -11.65
C LEU A 394 2.60 30.16 -12.58
N GLN A 395 3.07 29.42 -13.58
CA GLN A 395 2.24 28.73 -14.56
C GLN A 395 1.98 27.26 -14.19
N GLY A 396 2.88 26.70 -13.38
CA GLY A 396 2.74 25.36 -12.84
C GLY A 396 3.98 24.96 -12.07
N PHE A 397 3.89 23.90 -11.28
CA PHE A 397 5.03 23.33 -10.59
C PHE A 397 4.86 21.82 -10.40
N SER A 398 5.96 21.14 -10.16
CA SER A 398 6.00 19.72 -9.88
C SER A 398 7.07 19.46 -8.81
N PRO A 399 6.70 18.84 -7.68
CA PRO A 399 7.66 18.35 -6.70
C PRO A 399 8.56 17.28 -7.32
N ALA A 400 9.85 17.31 -7.01
CA ALA A 400 10.82 16.28 -7.38
C ALA A 400 11.06 15.32 -6.21
N ALA A 401 11.44 14.07 -6.53
CA ALA A 401 11.62 13.00 -5.54
C ALA A 401 12.78 13.25 -4.53
N ASP A 402 13.64 14.24 -4.79
CA ASP A 402 14.73 14.64 -3.90
C ASP A 402 14.39 15.86 -3.04
N GLY A 403 13.12 16.24 -2.96
CA GLY A 403 12.63 17.37 -2.16
C GLY A 403 12.72 18.73 -2.84
N GLY A 404 13.28 18.81 -4.05
CA GLY A 404 13.25 20.03 -4.86
C GLY A 404 11.89 20.28 -5.52
N ILE A 405 11.65 21.50 -6.00
CA ILE A 405 10.43 21.88 -6.72
C ILE A 405 10.82 22.40 -8.11
N SER A 406 10.26 21.81 -9.16
CA SER A 406 10.41 22.30 -10.53
C SER A 406 9.24 23.21 -10.87
N CYS A 407 9.50 24.49 -11.09
CA CYS A 407 8.52 25.52 -11.35
C CYS A 407 8.61 26.01 -12.80
N TYR A 408 7.45 26.27 -13.39
CA TYR A 408 7.30 26.95 -14.67
C TYR A 408 6.82 28.36 -14.41
N VAL A 409 7.64 29.34 -14.74
CA VAL A 409 7.44 30.73 -14.35
C VAL A 409 7.45 31.58 -15.60
N SER A 410 6.45 32.44 -15.74
CA SER A 410 6.48 33.49 -16.76
C SER A 410 6.82 34.84 -16.15
N THR A 411 7.56 35.65 -16.91
CA THR A 411 7.93 37.00 -16.52
C THR A 411 7.56 38.01 -17.60
N GLU A 412 6.96 39.12 -17.19
CA GLU A 412 6.62 40.26 -18.04
C GLU A 412 7.40 41.50 -17.59
N GLY A 413 7.83 42.33 -18.54
CA GLY A 413 8.44 43.64 -18.26
C GLY A 413 9.95 43.64 -18.02
N ALA A 414 10.61 42.49 -18.08
CA ALA A 414 12.06 42.36 -17.96
C ALA A 414 12.72 41.64 -19.14
N ASP A 415 14.01 41.90 -19.31
CA ASP A 415 14.86 41.22 -20.28
C ASP A 415 15.15 39.78 -19.84
N THR A 416 15.02 38.85 -20.79
CA THR A 416 15.15 37.41 -20.56
C THR A 416 16.53 37.01 -20.02
N GLU A 417 17.60 37.69 -20.47
CA GLU A 417 18.97 37.42 -19.99
C GLU A 417 19.13 37.88 -18.54
N ALA A 418 18.57 39.04 -18.18
CA ALA A 418 18.62 39.57 -16.81
C ALA A 418 17.87 38.68 -15.81
N VAL A 419 16.70 38.16 -16.20
CA VAL A 419 15.93 37.22 -15.37
C VAL A 419 16.69 35.90 -15.19
N LEU A 420 17.27 35.35 -16.27
CA LEU A 420 18.03 34.11 -16.20
C LEU A 420 19.30 34.26 -15.36
N GLU A 421 20.00 35.39 -15.48
CA GLU A 421 21.19 35.70 -14.67
C GLU A 421 20.84 35.74 -13.18
N TYR A 422 19.73 36.39 -12.82
CA TYR A 422 19.24 36.38 -11.44
C TYR A 422 18.91 34.96 -10.96
N LEU A 423 18.10 34.22 -11.71
CA LEU A 423 17.65 32.88 -11.32
C LEU A 423 18.83 31.91 -11.13
N THR A 424 19.82 31.95 -12.01
CA THR A 424 20.99 31.06 -11.93
C THR A 424 21.99 31.42 -10.83
N THR A 425 21.88 32.61 -10.23
CA THR A 425 22.76 33.08 -9.16
C THR A 425 22.10 33.08 -7.79
N HIS A 426 20.80 32.81 -7.70
CA HIS A 426 20.04 32.81 -6.46
C HIS A 426 20.28 31.54 -5.65
N ASP A 427 20.50 31.67 -4.33
CA ASP A 427 20.88 30.56 -3.44
C ASP A 427 19.83 29.44 -3.37
N SER A 428 18.54 29.77 -3.51
CA SER A 428 17.45 28.79 -3.51
C SER A 428 17.29 28.01 -4.82
N VAL A 429 17.99 28.38 -5.90
CA VAL A 429 17.83 27.81 -7.23
C VAL A 429 18.99 26.88 -7.56
N GLU A 430 18.70 25.62 -7.81
CA GLU A 430 19.69 24.63 -8.26
C GLU A 430 20.02 24.82 -9.75
N SER A 431 18.99 25.05 -10.57
CA SER A 431 19.16 25.31 -11.99
C SER A 431 17.98 26.08 -12.57
N ALA A 432 18.23 26.85 -13.63
CA ALA A 432 17.19 27.53 -14.38
C ALA A 432 17.52 27.50 -15.89
N ARG A 433 16.48 27.42 -16.72
CA ARG A 433 16.61 27.56 -18.19
C ARG A 433 15.44 28.31 -18.78
N THR A 434 15.70 29.02 -19.87
CA THR A 434 14.66 29.63 -20.69
C THR A 434 13.96 28.56 -21.53
N ILE A 435 12.63 28.51 -21.46
CA ILE A 435 11.78 27.69 -22.33
C ILE A 435 11.41 28.49 -23.57
N THR A 436 10.92 29.72 -23.36
CA THR A 436 10.46 30.61 -24.42
C THR A 436 11.00 32.01 -24.16
N ASP A 437 11.60 32.61 -25.19
CA ASP A 437 11.99 34.01 -25.24
C ASP A 437 10.98 34.76 -26.12
N GLY A 438 10.17 35.59 -25.48
CA GLY A 438 9.10 36.34 -26.13
C GLY A 438 9.21 37.85 -25.85
N PRO A 439 8.76 38.70 -26.78
CA PRO A 439 8.91 40.15 -26.68
C PRO A 439 8.03 40.80 -25.61
N GLU A 440 6.97 40.12 -25.15
CA GLU A 440 6.06 40.60 -24.10
C GLU A 440 6.13 39.74 -22.83
N GLU A 441 6.37 38.42 -22.99
CA GLU A 441 6.43 37.45 -21.91
C GLU A 441 7.52 36.42 -22.23
N SER A 442 8.36 36.12 -21.23
CA SER A 442 9.35 35.04 -21.29
C SER A 442 9.01 33.96 -20.29
N MET A 443 9.28 32.69 -20.62
CA MET A 443 8.98 31.54 -19.78
C MET A 443 10.24 30.79 -19.40
N PHE A 444 10.33 30.41 -18.13
CA PHE A 444 11.48 29.76 -17.52
C PHE A 444 11.05 28.49 -16.80
N GLU A 445 11.92 27.49 -16.85
CA GLU A 445 11.89 26.36 -15.94
C GLU A 445 12.94 26.61 -14.85
N VAL A 446 12.52 26.51 -13.59
CA VAL A 446 13.36 26.77 -12.43
C VAL A 446 13.26 25.60 -11.48
N ARG A 447 14.40 25.02 -11.13
CA ARG A 447 14.51 23.99 -10.11
C ARG A 447 14.97 24.62 -8.80
N ILE A 448 14.11 24.54 -7.79
CA ILE A 448 14.27 25.17 -6.49
C ILE A 448 14.59 24.08 -5.46
N THR A 449 15.64 24.26 -4.68
CA THR A 449 16.01 23.38 -3.55
C THR A 449 16.11 24.15 -2.23
N GLY A 450 16.06 25.48 -2.26
CA GLY A 450 16.01 26.32 -1.07
C GLY A 450 14.59 26.76 -0.71
N SER A 451 14.49 27.72 0.20
CA SER A 451 13.22 28.22 0.72
C SER A 451 12.38 28.88 -0.36
N THR A 452 11.11 28.49 -0.43
CA THR A 452 10.05 29.15 -1.20
C THR A 452 8.71 28.94 -0.51
N VAL A 453 7.78 29.87 -0.69
CA VAL A 453 6.42 29.79 -0.14
C VAL A 453 5.67 28.53 -0.58
N LEU A 454 6.05 27.93 -1.72
CA LEU A 454 5.42 26.70 -2.23
C LEU A 454 5.67 25.48 -1.35
N GLY A 455 6.85 25.36 -0.70
CA GLY A 455 7.22 24.18 0.08
C GLY A 455 6.21 23.88 1.21
N PRO A 456 6.01 24.81 2.17
CA PRO A 456 5.05 24.64 3.25
C PRO A 456 3.61 24.37 2.79
N LEU A 457 3.20 24.95 1.66
CA LEU A 457 1.86 24.74 1.10
C LEU A 457 1.69 23.33 0.55
N ILE A 458 2.70 22.82 -0.16
CA ILE A 458 2.71 21.46 -0.71
C ILE A 458 2.73 20.43 0.43
N GLU A 459 3.57 20.64 1.43
CA GLU A 459 3.64 19.77 2.62
C GLU A 459 2.30 19.69 3.36
N PHE A 460 1.55 20.80 3.38
CA PHE A 460 0.23 20.85 3.98
C PHE A 460 -0.89 20.27 3.07
N GLY A 461 -0.59 19.93 1.82
CA GLY A 461 -1.58 19.43 0.85
C GLY A 461 -2.50 20.52 0.29
N ALA A 462 -2.04 21.78 0.26
CA ALA A 462 -2.77 22.88 -0.35
C ALA A 462 -2.57 22.90 -1.87
N SER A 463 -3.67 23.09 -2.61
CA SER A 463 -3.62 23.35 -4.04
C SER A 463 -3.32 24.82 -4.28
N VAL A 464 -2.21 25.12 -4.96
CA VAL A 464 -1.85 26.50 -5.31
C VAL A 464 -2.53 26.85 -6.63
N ASN A 465 -3.47 27.81 -6.59
CA ASN A 465 -4.25 28.21 -7.76
C ASN A 465 -3.52 29.28 -8.56
N THR A 466 -3.02 30.30 -7.88
CA THR A 466 -2.25 31.38 -8.50
C THR A 466 -1.16 31.85 -7.57
N LEU A 467 0.03 32.08 -8.12
CA LEU A 467 1.10 32.83 -7.46
C LEU A 467 1.58 33.88 -8.44
N THR A 468 1.52 35.14 -8.02
CA THR A 468 2.03 36.28 -8.79
C THR A 468 2.84 37.20 -7.89
N ALA A 469 3.93 37.75 -8.39
CA ALA A 469 4.70 38.77 -7.69
C ALA A 469 4.98 39.95 -8.62
N THR A 470 4.93 41.17 -8.11
CA THR A 470 5.26 42.38 -8.87
C THR A 470 5.89 43.39 -7.91
N ASN A 471 7.07 43.91 -8.26
CA ASN A 471 7.76 44.92 -7.45
C ASN A 471 8.05 44.51 -5.99
N GLY A 472 8.12 43.22 -5.69
CA GLY A 472 8.32 42.70 -4.34
C GLY A 472 7.04 42.54 -3.53
N ASP A 473 5.88 42.69 -4.18
CA ASP A 473 4.58 42.38 -3.61
C ASP A 473 4.05 41.09 -4.27
N GLY A 474 4.01 40.02 -3.49
CA GLY A 474 3.47 38.72 -3.85
C GLY A 474 2.00 38.58 -3.45
N SER A 475 1.22 37.94 -4.31
CA SER A 475 -0.14 37.50 -4.05
C SER A 475 -0.26 36.03 -4.42
N LEU A 476 -0.80 35.27 -3.48
CA LEU A 476 -0.93 33.82 -3.57
C LEU A 476 -2.37 33.44 -3.23
N ALA A 477 -3.01 32.66 -4.09
CA ALA A 477 -4.32 32.05 -3.81
C ALA A 477 -4.15 30.54 -3.74
N VAL A 478 -4.61 29.94 -2.64
CA VAL A 478 -4.58 28.50 -2.43
C VAL A 478 -5.94 27.98 -2.04
N THR A 479 -6.25 26.77 -2.48
CA THR A 479 -7.43 26.03 -2.08
C THR A 479 -7.03 24.88 -1.18
N VAL A 480 -7.78 24.71 -0.10
CA VAL A 480 -7.61 23.63 0.87
C VAL A 480 -8.94 22.95 1.17
N SER A 481 -8.86 21.70 1.62
CA SER A 481 -10.02 20.97 2.13
C SER A 481 -10.72 21.78 3.23
N PRO A 482 -12.07 21.82 3.26
CA PRO A 482 -12.81 22.54 4.30
C PRO A 482 -12.54 22.01 5.72
N ASP A 483 -12.12 20.76 5.85
CA ASP A 483 -11.77 20.13 7.13
C ASP A 483 -10.29 20.36 7.52
N ALA A 484 -9.49 21.00 6.67
CA ALA A 484 -8.09 21.28 6.97
C ALA A 484 -7.96 22.29 8.10
N ASP A 485 -6.97 22.10 8.99
CA ASP A 485 -6.70 23.03 10.07
C ASP A 485 -6.00 24.29 9.53
N LEU A 486 -6.80 25.27 9.13
CA LEU A 486 -6.33 26.52 8.53
C LEU A 486 -5.40 27.32 9.45
N ARG A 487 -5.47 27.12 10.78
CA ARG A 487 -4.54 27.78 11.70
C ARG A 487 -3.16 27.19 11.57
N VAL A 488 -3.07 25.86 11.53
CA VAL A 488 -1.78 25.17 11.33
C VAL A 488 -1.16 25.58 9.99
N LEU A 489 -1.95 25.68 8.93
CA LEU A 489 -1.45 26.18 7.63
C LEU A 489 -0.90 27.60 7.73
N SER A 490 -1.71 28.52 8.26
CA SER A 490 -1.31 29.93 8.40
C SER A 490 -0.04 30.06 9.25
N ASP A 491 0.02 29.36 10.38
CA ASP A 491 1.16 29.39 11.30
C ASP A 491 2.43 28.79 10.65
N THR A 492 2.29 27.71 9.89
CA THR A 492 3.42 27.08 9.18
C THR A 492 4.00 28.02 8.12
N VAL A 493 3.13 28.62 7.30
CA VAL A 493 3.56 29.54 6.24
C VAL A 493 4.12 30.83 6.83
N GLN A 494 3.52 31.38 7.89
CA GLN A 494 4.03 32.56 8.60
C GLN A 494 5.33 32.31 9.36
N SER A 495 5.55 31.09 9.87
CA SER A 495 6.81 30.73 10.50
C SER A 495 7.95 30.68 9.49
N ALA A 496 7.68 30.22 8.27
CA ALA A 496 8.66 30.20 7.19
C ALA A 496 8.88 31.59 6.58
N PHE A 497 7.81 32.39 6.45
CA PHE A 497 7.82 33.72 5.84
C PHE A 497 7.07 34.72 6.73
N PRO A 498 7.76 35.37 7.70
CA PRO A 498 7.12 36.23 8.70
C PRO A 498 6.33 37.42 8.14
N ALA A 499 6.63 37.86 6.92
CA ALA A 499 5.92 38.97 6.26
C ALA A 499 4.69 38.53 5.44
N ILE A 500 4.29 37.26 5.51
CA ILE A 500 3.08 36.77 4.82
C ILE A 500 1.83 36.94 5.68
N GLU A 501 0.75 37.43 5.08
CA GLU A 501 -0.53 37.66 5.77
C GLU A 501 -1.69 37.08 4.98
N VAL A 502 -2.64 36.45 5.67
CA VAL A 502 -3.92 36.04 5.07
C VAL A 502 -4.80 37.29 4.91
N VAL A 503 -5.06 37.69 3.67
CA VAL A 503 -5.88 38.87 3.34
C VAL A 503 -7.33 38.52 3.01
N ALA A 504 -7.60 37.29 2.56
CA ALA A 504 -8.95 36.80 2.39
C ALA A 504 -9.09 35.32 2.70
N LYS A 505 -10.28 34.95 3.18
CA LYS A 505 -10.73 33.57 3.34
C LYS A 505 -12.14 33.47 2.80
N ARG A 506 -12.37 32.53 1.88
CA ARG A 506 -13.68 32.31 1.25
C ARG A 506 -13.95 30.82 1.17
N GLU A 507 -15.19 30.45 1.46
CA GLU A 507 -15.69 29.12 1.13
C GLU A 507 -16.21 29.20 -0.30
N VAL A 508 -15.65 28.39 -1.19
CA VAL A 508 -15.98 28.36 -2.62
C VAL A 508 -16.67 27.04 -2.94
N GLU A 509 -17.81 27.10 -3.61
CA GLU A 509 -18.40 25.91 -4.21
C GLU A 509 -17.49 25.51 -5.38
N GLN A 510 -16.78 24.41 -5.25
CA GLN A 510 -16.11 23.82 -6.39
C GLN A 510 -17.22 23.38 -7.33
N SER A 511 -17.41 24.11 -8.43
CA SER A 511 -18.19 23.55 -9.51
C SER A 511 -17.39 22.35 -10.01
N VAL A 512 -17.73 21.15 -9.53
CA VAL A 512 -17.36 19.91 -10.18
C VAL A 512 -18.00 20.01 -11.56
N GLN A 513 -17.27 20.54 -12.53
CA GLN A 513 -17.63 20.36 -13.91
C GLN A 513 -17.61 18.84 -14.09
N SER A 514 -18.81 18.26 -14.14
CA SER A 514 -18.96 16.82 -14.29
C SER A 514 -18.10 16.37 -15.46
N THR A 515 -17.59 15.14 -15.43
CA THR A 515 -16.89 14.53 -16.57
C THR A 515 -17.70 14.67 -17.88
N GLU A 516 -19.04 14.82 -17.80
CA GLU A 516 -19.90 15.14 -18.95
C GLU A 516 -19.69 16.54 -19.55
N THR A 517 -19.33 17.56 -18.76
CA THR A 517 -19.05 18.92 -19.25
C THR A 517 -17.68 18.98 -19.93
N PHE A 518 -16.63 18.46 -19.28
CA PHE A 518 -15.30 18.31 -19.90
C PHE A 518 -15.40 17.54 -21.22
N LYS A 519 -16.12 16.41 -21.20
CA LYS A 519 -16.33 15.59 -22.40
C LYS A 519 -17.04 16.38 -23.50
N ARG A 520 -18.08 17.17 -23.18
CA ARG A 520 -18.76 18.02 -24.16
C ARG A 520 -17.86 19.10 -24.73
N GLU A 521 -17.08 19.80 -23.91
CA GLU A 521 -16.16 20.83 -24.38
C GLU A 521 -15.04 20.26 -25.26
N LEU A 522 -14.52 19.09 -24.88
CA LEU A 522 -13.54 18.37 -25.68
C LEU A 522 -14.15 17.88 -27.00
N GLU A 523 -15.37 17.33 -26.98
CA GLU A 523 -16.12 16.93 -28.18
C GLU A 523 -16.38 18.12 -29.12
N ASP A 524 -16.68 19.30 -28.59
CA ASP A 524 -16.89 20.52 -29.37
C ASP A 524 -15.58 21.04 -30.02
N LYS A 525 -14.43 20.84 -29.35
CA LYS A 525 -13.11 21.23 -29.87
C LYS A 525 -12.55 20.22 -30.86
N LEU A 526 -12.82 18.93 -30.70
CA LEU A 526 -12.33 17.88 -31.59
C LEU A 526 -13.10 17.87 -32.92
N THR A 527 -12.38 17.65 -34.02
CA THR A 527 -13.07 17.29 -35.27
C THR A 527 -13.48 15.82 -35.21
N SER A 528 -14.54 15.43 -35.93
CA SER A 528 -14.97 14.02 -36.00
C SER A 528 -13.82 13.09 -36.36
N ARG A 529 -12.92 13.52 -37.25
CA ARG A 529 -11.76 12.71 -37.65
C ARG A 529 -10.70 12.56 -36.54
N GLN A 530 -10.52 13.56 -35.69
CA GLN A 530 -9.61 13.49 -34.55
C GLN A 530 -10.18 12.61 -33.44
N HIS A 531 -11.50 12.71 -33.19
CA HIS A 531 -12.20 11.84 -32.25
C HIS A 531 -12.08 10.37 -32.64
N ASP A 532 -12.44 10.03 -33.88
CA ASP A 532 -12.34 8.65 -34.40
C ASP A 532 -10.93 8.07 -34.29
N VAL A 533 -9.90 8.90 -34.56
CA VAL A 533 -8.49 8.51 -34.48
C VAL A 533 -8.07 8.22 -33.03
N LEU A 534 -8.44 9.09 -32.07
CA LEU A 534 -8.14 8.91 -30.66
C LEU A 534 -8.83 7.67 -30.09
N GLU A 535 -10.12 7.51 -30.35
CA GLU A 535 -10.92 6.37 -29.88
C GLU A 535 -10.38 5.04 -30.43
N THR A 536 -10.08 4.99 -31.73
CA THR A 536 -9.56 3.77 -32.37
C THR A 536 -8.16 3.43 -31.88
N ALA A 537 -7.29 4.43 -31.69
CA ALA A 537 -5.96 4.22 -31.10
C ALA A 537 -6.07 3.67 -29.67
N PHE A 538 -6.99 4.21 -28.86
CA PHE A 538 -7.21 3.72 -27.50
C PHE A 538 -7.72 2.28 -27.46
N VAL A 539 -8.79 1.96 -28.20
CA VAL A 539 -9.40 0.62 -28.20
C VAL A 539 -8.48 -0.46 -28.80
N SER A 540 -7.59 -0.08 -29.71
CA SER A 540 -6.63 -1.01 -30.34
C SER A 540 -5.39 -1.29 -29.47
N GLY A 541 -5.30 -0.68 -28.29
CA GLY A 541 -4.15 -0.81 -27.38
C GLY A 541 -2.88 -0.14 -27.91
N TYR A 542 -3.01 0.87 -28.77
CA TYR A 542 -1.87 1.66 -29.28
C TYR A 542 -1.07 2.34 -28.17
N PHE A 543 -1.75 2.70 -27.07
CA PHE A 543 -1.18 3.39 -25.92
C PHE A 543 -0.67 2.45 -24.81
N ASP A 544 -0.95 1.14 -24.89
CA ASP A 544 -0.59 0.17 -23.85
C ASP A 544 0.90 -0.18 -23.85
N TRP A 545 1.39 -0.73 -22.74
CA TRP A 545 2.69 -1.39 -22.68
C TRP A 545 2.56 -2.83 -22.17
N PRO A 546 2.98 -3.85 -22.96
CA PRO A 546 3.39 -3.78 -24.36
C PRO A 546 2.23 -3.34 -25.27
N ARG A 547 2.54 -2.64 -26.38
CA ARG A 547 1.51 -2.10 -27.30
C ARG A 547 0.74 -3.23 -27.96
N GLY A 548 -0.59 -3.14 -27.94
CA GLY A 548 -1.49 -4.06 -28.63
C GLY A 548 -1.54 -3.87 -30.14
N SER A 549 -1.33 -2.64 -30.63
CA SER A 549 -1.30 -2.31 -32.07
C SER A 549 -0.28 -1.21 -32.39
N THR A 550 0.28 -1.25 -33.60
CA THR A 550 1.21 -0.23 -34.14
C THR A 550 0.47 0.92 -34.82
N ALA A 551 1.16 2.05 -35.03
CA ALA A 551 0.57 3.21 -35.73
C ALA A 551 0.12 2.85 -37.15
N GLU A 552 0.87 1.98 -37.83
CA GLU A 552 0.58 1.49 -39.16
C GLU A 552 -0.70 0.66 -39.20
N GLU A 553 -0.88 -0.26 -38.26
CA GLU A 553 -2.07 -1.12 -38.16
C GLU A 553 -3.34 -0.31 -37.83
N VAL A 554 -3.21 0.69 -36.95
CA VAL A 554 -4.32 1.60 -36.62
C VAL A 554 -4.64 2.54 -37.79
N ALA A 555 -3.63 3.03 -38.51
CA ALA A 555 -3.85 3.84 -39.70
C ALA A 555 -4.54 3.05 -40.82
N GLU A 556 -4.15 1.78 -41.02
CA GLU A 556 -4.77 0.87 -41.99
C GLU A 556 -6.24 0.61 -41.66
N SER A 557 -6.58 0.35 -40.39
CA SER A 557 -7.97 0.12 -39.96
C SER A 557 -8.85 1.36 -40.16
N LEU A 558 -8.28 2.56 -40.05
CA LEU A 558 -8.95 3.83 -40.30
C LEU A 558 -8.97 4.26 -41.78
N GLY A 559 -8.33 3.51 -42.67
CA GLY A 559 -8.23 3.82 -44.10
C GLY A 559 -7.45 5.10 -44.41
N ILE A 560 -6.47 5.46 -43.59
CA ILE A 560 -5.60 6.63 -43.77
C ILE A 560 -4.12 6.25 -43.77
N SER A 561 -3.26 7.19 -44.18
CA SER A 561 -1.82 7.00 -44.08
C SER A 561 -1.33 7.16 -42.64
N ALA A 562 -0.27 6.44 -42.25
CA ALA A 562 0.34 6.58 -40.92
C ALA A 562 0.76 8.03 -40.58
N PRO A 563 1.31 8.84 -41.51
CA PRO A 563 1.54 10.27 -41.26
C PRO A 563 0.26 11.05 -40.94
N THR A 564 -0.83 10.79 -41.65
CA THR A 564 -2.14 11.44 -41.42
C THR A 564 -2.74 11.01 -40.08
N PHE A 565 -2.57 9.74 -39.70
CA PHE A 565 -2.93 9.25 -38.37
C PHE A 565 -2.17 10.01 -37.29
N HIS A 566 -0.85 10.11 -37.37
CA HIS A 566 -0.05 10.86 -36.40
C HIS A 566 -0.39 12.35 -36.32
N GLU A 567 -0.71 12.98 -37.45
CA GLU A 567 -1.13 14.39 -37.48
C GLU A 567 -2.46 14.60 -36.75
N HIS A 568 -3.46 13.76 -37.03
CA HIS A 568 -4.74 13.81 -36.33
C HIS A 568 -4.62 13.44 -34.86
N LEU A 569 -3.80 12.43 -34.54
CA LEU A 569 -3.55 11.98 -33.18
C LEU A 569 -2.91 13.10 -32.35
N ARG A 570 -1.78 13.68 -32.81
CA ARG A 570 -1.13 14.82 -32.14
C ARG A 570 -2.05 16.02 -32.00
N SER A 571 -2.84 16.34 -33.02
CA SER A 571 -3.76 17.45 -32.92
C SER A 571 -4.94 17.17 -31.98
N GLY A 572 -5.35 15.92 -31.82
CA GLY A 572 -6.35 15.49 -30.86
C GLY A 572 -5.80 15.51 -29.44
N GLU A 573 -4.63 14.91 -29.21
CA GLU A 573 -3.88 14.94 -27.95
C GLU A 573 -3.63 16.38 -27.48
N ARG A 574 -3.19 17.25 -28.39
CA ARG A 574 -2.99 18.67 -28.07
C ARG A 574 -4.27 19.35 -27.61
N LYS A 575 -5.39 19.12 -28.27
CA LYS A 575 -6.69 19.70 -27.88
C LYS A 575 -7.20 19.13 -26.55
N LEU A 576 -6.95 17.84 -26.30
CA LEU A 576 -7.25 17.20 -25.02
C LEU A 576 -6.44 17.84 -23.90
N MET A 577 -5.13 18.04 -24.12
CA MET A 577 -4.26 18.74 -23.18
C MET A 577 -4.65 20.21 -23.00
N GLU A 578 -4.92 20.93 -24.09
CA GLU A 578 -5.40 22.32 -24.05
C GLU A 578 -6.69 22.43 -23.23
N THR A 579 -7.71 21.60 -23.47
CA THR A 579 -8.95 21.62 -22.69
C THR A 579 -8.70 21.25 -21.22
N PHE A 580 -7.86 20.26 -20.95
CA PHE A 580 -7.53 19.84 -19.58
C PHE A 580 -6.82 20.96 -18.80
N PHE A 581 -5.83 21.63 -19.41
CA PHE A 581 -5.11 22.72 -18.77
C PHE A 581 -5.92 24.04 -18.76
N GLU A 582 -6.77 24.30 -19.75
CA GLU A 582 -7.71 25.42 -19.75
C GLU A 582 -8.77 25.28 -18.66
N GLU A 583 -9.34 24.08 -18.43
CA GLU A 583 -10.23 23.84 -17.27
C GLU A 583 -9.51 24.11 -15.94
N THR A 584 -8.23 23.74 -15.85
CA THR A 584 -7.41 23.98 -14.65
C THR A 584 -7.17 25.48 -14.42
N THR A 585 -7.19 26.30 -15.49
CA THR A 585 -6.90 27.75 -15.46
C THR A 585 -8.17 28.64 -15.40
N GLU A 586 -9.26 28.24 -16.06
CA GLU A 586 -10.55 28.94 -16.06
C GLU A 586 -11.33 28.75 -14.77
N THR A 587 -11.15 27.63 -14.07
CA THR A 587 -11.64 27.45 -12.69
C THR A 587 -11.03 28.54 -11.79
N ALA A 588 -9.73 28.79 -11.90
CA ALA A 588 -9.03 29.85 -11.16
C ALA A 588 -9.40 31.30 -11.57
N THR A 589 -9.93 31.51 -12.79
CA THR A 589 -10.22 32.85 -13.34
C THR A 589 -11.70 33.24 -13.26
N THR A 590 -12.61 32.27 -13.36
CA THR A 590 -14.07 32.48 -13.26
C THR A 590 -14.50 32.77 -11.82
N GLU A 591 -13.81 32.20 -10.83
CA GLU A 591 -13.98 32.54 -9.40
C GLU A 591 -13.63 34.02 -9.12
N LYS A 592 -12.56 34.56 -9.71
CA LYS A 592 -12.17 35.99 -9.57
C LYS A 592 -13.23 36.98 -10.07
N ARG A 593 -13.97 36.65 -11.14
CA ARG A 593 -14.95 37.57 -11.75
C ARG A 593 -16.30 37.63 -11.04
N ARG A 594 -16.65 36.62 -10.25
CA ARG A 594 -17.91 36.58 -9.49
C ARG A 594 -17.82 37.33 -8.16
N VAL A 595 -16.63 37.46 -7.59
CA VAL A 595 -16.39 38.20 -6.33
C VAL A 595 -16.33 39.72 -6.53
N THR A 596 -15.94 40.23 -7.71
CA THR A 596 -15.86 41.69 -7.93
C THR A 596 -17.21 42.37 -8.22
N ASN A 597 -18.30 41.60 -8.37
CA ASN A 597 -19.62 42.11 -8.77
C ASN A 597 -20.72 41.93 -7.70
N ASN A 598 -20.35 41.68 -6.43
CA ASN A 598 -21.30 41.64 -5.30
C ASN A 598 -20.88 42.54 -4.14
#